data_AF-A0A9D2PEU4-F1
#
_entry.id   AF-A0A9D2PEU4-F1
#
_cell.length_a   1.000
_cell.length_b   1.000
_cell.length_c   1.000
_cell.angle_alpha   90.00
_cell.angle_beta   90.00
_cell.angle_gamma   90.00
#
_symmetry.space_group_name_H-M   'P 1'
#
loop_
_entity.id
_entity.type
_entity.pdbx_description
1 polymer ?
#
loop_
_entity_poly.entity_id
_entity_poly.type
_entity_poly.pdbx_seq_one_letter_code
_entity_poly.pdbx_strand_id
1 'polypeptide(L)'
;MKKKYEAPIAYVESFMPNEYVAACYSLYCLVSGDGNRFTGNTWHDRRGSHGREACDNTTTWYGLNTPLDGQLHGAPCANGSSLNTATGIYYEYHKESAVGNITLGADAGNGRQYAVWTSEDVNGTGHYSHYGYAVLDDQNRPNHS
;
A
#
# COMPACT_ATOMS: atom_id res chain seq x y z
N MET A 1 1.35 70.25 -9.47
CA MET A 1 0.87 68.86 -9.63
C MET A 1 0.73 68.22 -8.26
N LYS A 2 -0.45 67.71 -7.89
CA LYS A 2 -0.65 66.98 -6.63
C LYS A 2 -0.31 65.51 -6.86
N LYS A 3 0.63 64.95 -6.09
CA LYS A 3 0.95 63.52 -6.11
C LYS A 3 -0.07 62.80 -5.24
N LYS A 4 -0.82 61.86 -5.81
CA LYS A 4 -1.73 60.97 -5.08
C LYS A 4 -0.94 59.72 -4.70
N TYR A 5 -1.01 59.32 -3.43
CA TYR A 5 -0.42 58.09 -2.93
C TYR A 5 -1.56 57.10 -2.69
N GLU A 6 -1.47 55.92 -3.30
CA GLU A 6 -2.40 54.81 -3.08
C GLU A 6 -1.60 53.66 -2.47
N ALA A 7 -2.07 53.14 -1.34
CA ALA A 7 -1.42 52.02 -0.68
C ALA A 7 -1.69 50.72 -1.47
N PRO A 8 -0.67 49.91 -1.77
CA PRO A 8 -0.89 48.61 -2.39
C PRO A 8 -1.60 47.68 -1.40
N ILE A 9 -2.70 47.07 -1.84
CA ILE A 9 -3.43 46.06 -1.09
C ILE A 9 -3.13 44.73 -1.77
N ALA A 10 -2.40 43.84 -1.09
CA ALA A 10 -2.20 42.47 -1.55
C ALA A 10 -3.29 41.59 -0.95
N TYR A 11 -4.10 40.97 -1.81
CA TYR A 11 -5.05 39.95 -1.40
C TYR A 11 -4.30 38.62 -1.29
N VAL A 12 -4.26 38.04 -0.09
CA VAL A 12 -3.67 36.73 0.15
C VAL A 12 -4.81 35.73 0.12
N GLU A 13 -4.96 35.03 -1.01
CA GLU A 13 -5.75 33.81 -1.06
C GLU A 13 -4.89 32.66 -0.59
N SER A 14 -5.34 31.97 0.45
CA SER A 14 -4.85 30.65 0.80
C SER A 14 -5.38 29.67 -0.23
N PHE A 15 -4.58 29.41 -1.26
CA PHE A 15 -4.82 28.29 -2.16
C PHE A 15 -4.46 27.01 -1.41
N MET A 16 -5.41 26.08 -1.26
CA MET A 16 -5.02 24.70 -0.99
C MET A 16 -4.20 24.26 -2.20
N PRO A 17 -2.95 23.79 -2.03
CA PRO A 17 -2.17 23.38 -3.17
C PRO A 17 -2.99 22.34 -3.93
N ASN A 18 -3.03 22.44 -5.26
CA ASN A 18 -3.48 21.35 -6.15
C ASN A 18 -2.46 20.19 -6.09
N GLU A 19 -1.97 19.89 -4.88
CA GLU A 19 -1.05 18.83 -4.61
C GLU A 19 -1.75 17.54 -5.02
N TYR A 20 -1.05 16.71 -5.78
CA TYR A 20 -1.33 15.28 -5.75
C TYR A 20 -1.26 14.89 -4.27
N VAL A 21 -2.39 14.96 -3.56
CA VAL A 21 -2.53 14.34 -2.25
C VAL A 21 -2.50 12.86 -2.57
N ALA A 22 -1.29 12.29 -2.56
CA ALA A 22 -1.11 10.86 -2.62
C ALA A 22 -1.96 10.33 -1.46
N ALA A 23 -3.12 9.75 -1.78
CA ALA A 23 -3.97 9.17 -0.76
C ALA A 23 -3.11 8.15 0.01
N CYS A 24 -3.03 8.31 1.33
CA CYS A 24 -2.33 7.35 2.16
C CYS A 24 -3.19 6.10 2.24
N TYR A 25 -2.58 4.95 1.99
CA TYR A 25 -3.25 3.67 2.11
C TYR A 25 -2.46 2.74 3.03
N SER A 26 -3.18 2.00 3.84
CA SER A 26 -2.66 0.81 4.51
C SER A 26 -2.91 -0.43 3.65
N LEU A 27 -1.88 -1.25 3.44
CA LEU A 27 -1.95 -2.49 2.67
C LEU A 27 -2.22 -3.68 3.60
N TYR A 28 -3.22 -4.50 3.26
CA TYR A 28 -3.63 -5.67 4.03
C TYR A 28 -3.57 -6.94 3.18
N CYS A 29 -2.64 -7.84 3.51
CA CYS A 29 -2.43 -9.09 2.79
C CYS A 29 -3.55 -10.11 3.04
N LEU A 30 -3.99 -10.76 1.97
CA LEU A 30 -4.96 -11.86 2.00
C LEU A 30 -4.32 -13.25 2.02
N VAL A 31 -3.00 -13.35 1.90
CA VAL A 31 -2.32 -14.64 2.07
C VAL A 31 -2.47 -15.12 3.52
N SER A 32 -2.14 -14.25 4.48
CA SER A 32 -2.20 -14.53 5.94
C SER A 32 -3.33 -13.80 6.69
N GLY A 33 -4.28 -13.22 5.96
CA GLY A 33 -5.34 -12.39 6.53
C GLY A 33 -6.68 -12.47 5.81
N ASP A 34 -7.67 -11.78 6.35
CA ASP A 34 -9.01 -11.59 5.76
C ASP A 34 -9.15 -10.26 5.01
N GLY A 35 -8.03 -9.57 4.81
CA GLY A 35 -7.99 -8.26 4.14
C GLY A 35 -8.23 -7.08 5.07
N ASN A 36 -8.30 -7.30 6.38
CA ASN A 36 -8.23 -6.23 7.41
C ASN A 36 -7.44 -6.65 8.65
N ARG A 37 -7.25 -7.95 8.86
CA ARG A 37 -6.50 -8.47 9.99
C ARG A 37 -5.87 -9.81 9.66
N PHE A 38 -4.87 -10.16 10.45
CA PHE A 38 -4.29 -11.48 10.51
C PHE A 38 -5.30 -12.56 10.92
N THR A 39 -5.33 -13.66 10.19
CA THR A 39 -6.18 -14.83 10.47
C THR A 39 -5.41 -16.13 10.62
N GLY A 40 -4.15 -16.17 10.18
CA GLY A 40 -3.30 -17.35 10.30
C GLY A 40 -2.08 -17.27 9.39
N ASN A 41 -1.04 -18.02 9.73
CA ASN A 41 0.13 -18.13 8.87
C ASN A 41 -0.19 -19.03 7.68
N THR A 42 0.11 -18.55 6.47
CA THR A 42 -0.20 -19.26 5.22
C THR A 42 0.94 -19.11 4.23
N TRP A 43 1.18 -20.13 3.42
CA TRP A 43 2.18 -20.09 2.37
C TRP A 43 1.59 -19.51 1.09
N HIS A 44 2.31 -18.61 0.41
CA HIS A 44 1.89 -18.09 -0.88
C HIS A 44 2.35 -19.03 -2.00
N ASP A 45 1.69 -20.18 -2.11
CA ASP A 45 2.03 -21.24 -3.07
C ASP A 45 0.78 -21.89 -3.70
N ARG A 46 1.01 -22.81 -4.65
CA ARG A 46 -0.05 -23.71 -5.10
C ARG A 46 -0.20 -24.84 -4.08
N ARG A 47 -1.19 -24.70 -3.19
CA ARG A 47 -1.78 -25.78 -2.36
C ARG A 47 -0.98 -26.27 -1.14
N GLY A 48 -0.30 -25.40 -0.40
CA GLY A 48 0.39 -25.75 0.85
C GLY A 48 1.57 -26.70 0.66
N SER A 49 2.18 -26.68 -0.52
CA SER A 49 3.32 -27.53 -0.85
C SER A 49 4.58 -26.82 -0.37
N HIS A 50 4.91 -26.99 0.92
CA HIS A 50 6.12 -26.43 1.51
C HIS A 50 7.35 -26.90 0.72
N GLY A 51 7.86 -26.03 -0.15
CA GLY A 51 9.07 -26.32 -0.92
C GLY A 51 9.10 -25.57 -2.23
N ARG A 52 9.73 -24.39 -2.23
CA ARG A 52 10.57 -23.76 -3.28
C ARG A 52 10.18 -23.84 -4.77
N GLU A 53 9.03 -24.36 -5.16
CA GLU A 53 8.63 -24.56 -6.57
C GLU A 53 7.69 -23.45 -7.07
N ALA A 54 7.85 -22.23 -6.55
CA ALA A 54 7.00 -21.09 -6.91
C ALA A 54 7.65 -20.16 -7.96
N CYS A 55 8.80 -20.53 -8.53
CA CYS A 55 9.61 -19.59 -9.33
C CYS A 55 8.98 -19.10 -10.65
N ASP A 56 7.93 -19.74 -11.16
CA ASP A 56 7.31 -19.40 -12.47
C ASP A 56 5.77 -19.43 -12.45
N ASN A 57 5.15 -19.46 -11.28
CA ASN A 57 3.69 -19.48 -11.18
C ASN A 57 3.16 -18.14 -10.69
N THR A 58 2.22 -17.56 -11.44
CA THR A 58 1.47 -16.36 -11.05
C THR A 58 0.05 -16.74 -10.64
N THR A 59 -0.49 -16.05 -9.65
CA THR A 59 -1.94 -16.00 -9.41
C THR A 59 -2.49 -14.64 -9.83
N THR A 60 -3.78 -14.61 -10.16
CA THR A 60 -4.47 -13.37 -10.56
C THR A 60 -5.41 -12.94 -9.45
N TRP A 61 -5.20 -11.73 -8.96
CA TRP A 61 -6.02 -11.05 -7.98
C TRP A 61 -6.79 -9.92 -8.66
N TYR A 62 -8.06 -10.16 -9.00
CA TYR A 62 -8.93 -9.16 -9.65
C TYR A 62 -8.27 -8.44 -10.85
N GLY A 63 -7.58 -9.21 -11.71
CA GLY A 63 -6.90 -8.69 -12.90
C GLY A 63 -5.45 -8.26 -12.69
N LEU A 64 -4.97 -8.21 -11.43
CA LEU A 64 -3.57 -8.00 -11.09
C LEU A 64 -2.84 -9.33 -10.99
N ASN A 65 -1.66 -9.42 -11.58
CA ASN A 65 -0.82 -10.61 -11.45
C ASN A 65 0.11 -10.46 -10.25
N THR A 66 0.20 -11.51 -9.43
CA THR A 66 1.16 -11.60 -8.34
C THR A 66 1.88 -12.95 -8.45
N PRO A 67 3.22 -12.97 -8.45
CA PRO A 67 3.96 -14.22 -8.44
C PRO A 67 3.76 -14.92 -7.10
N LEU A 68 3.68 -16.25 -7.12
CA LEU A 68 3.75 -17.06 -5.92
C LEU A 68 5.20 -17.03 -5.42
N ASP A 69 5.44 -16.62 -4.17
CA ASP A 69 6.81 -16.54 -3.63
C ASP A 69 7.25 -17.81 -2.90
N GLY A 70 6.31 -18.70 -2.57
CA GLY A 70 6.59 -19.94 -1.83
C GLY A 70 7.09 -19.68 -0.40
N GLN A 71 6.83 -18.51 0.15
CA GLN A 71 7.22 -18.08 1.50
C GLN A 71 6.04 -18.13 2.47
N LEU A 72 6.35 -18.20 3.76
CA LEU A 72 5.37 -18.14 4.82
C LEU A 72 4.99 -16.70 5.15
N HIS A 73 3.75 -16.33 4.86
CA HIS A 73 3.16 -15.05 5.24
C HIS A 73 2.56 -15.15 6.65
N GLY A 74 2.57 -14.03 7.38
CA GLY A 74 2.16 -13.99 8.78
C GLY A 74 1.54 -12.67 9.19
N ALA A 75 1.50 -12.40 10.49
CA ALA A 75 0.90 -11.20 11.05
C ALA A 75 1.42 -9.86 10.47
N PRO A 76 2.73 -9.69 10.17
CA PRO A 76 3.23 -8.40 9.65
C PRO A 76 2.55 -7.92 8.36
N CYS A 77 2.27 -8.81 7.42
CA CYS A 77 1.64 -8.43 6.15
C CYS A 77 0.11 -8.35 6.21
N ALA A 78 -0.52 -9.00 7.18
CA ALA A 78 -1.97 -9.01 7.30
C ALA A 78 -2.56 -7.91 8.20
N ASN A 79 -1.74 -7.19 8.97
CA ASN A 79 -2.20 -6.20 9.95
C ASN A 79 -2.05 -4.73 9.51
N GLY A 80 -1.77 -4.48 8.23
CA GLY A 80 -1.69 -3.13 7.68
C GLY A 80 -0.26 -2.61 7.62
N SER A 81 0.19 -2.20 6.44
CA SER A 81 1.46 -1.51 6.29
C SER A 81 1.48 -0.19 7.07
N SER A 82 2.67 0.27 7.44
CA SER A 82 2.89 1.57 8.08
C SER A 82 3.74 2.47 7.19
N LEU A 83 3.34 3.72 7.02
CA LEU A 83 4.12 4.74 6.29
C LEU A 83 5.06 5.46 7.26
N ASN A 84 6.35 5.42 6.98
CA ASN A 84 7.29 6.36 7.59
C ASN A 84 7.16 7.71 6.87
N THR A 85 6.48 8.67 7.51
CA THR A 85 6.21 9.99 6.93
C THR A 85 7.45 10.85 6.72
N ALA A 86 8.56 10.57 7.41
CA ALA A 86 9.81 11.29 7.23
C ALA A 86 10.58 10.84 5.98
N THR A 87 10.49 9.55 5.63
CA THR A 87 11.19 8.97 4.47
C THR A 87 10.29 8.68 3.28
N GLY A 88 8.98 8.67 3.48
CA GLY A 88 7.99 8.28 2.47
C GLY A 88 7.96 6.77 2.18
N ILE A 89 8.62 5.95 3.00
CA ILE A 89 8.75 4.50 2.78
C ILE A 89 7.66 3.76 3.56
N TYR A 90 6.98 2.83 2.89
CA TYR A 90 6.06 1.89 3.52
C TYR A 90 6.80 0.68 4.09
N TYR A 91 6.33 0.20 5.23
CA TYR A 91 6.88 -0.95 5.94
C TYR A 91 5.76 -1.91 6.32
N GLU A 92 6.10 -3.19 6.41
CA GLU A 92 5.22 -4.21 6.99
C GLU A 92 4.85 -3.86 8.45
N TYR A 93 3.70 -4.33 8.93
CA TYR A 93 3.23 -4.02 10.29
C TYR A 93 4.28 -4.42 11.34
N HIS A 94 4.74 -3.44 12.14
CA HIS A 94 5.77 -3.60 13.17
C HIS A 94 7.06 -4.29 12.70
N LYS A 95 7.43 -4.11 11.43
CA LYS A 95 8.64 -4.73 10.88
C LYS A 95 9.29 -3.81 9.87
N GLU A 96 10.61 -3.66 9.95
CA GLU A 96 11.40 -2.81 9.02
C GLU A 96 11.55 -3.41 7.61
N SER A 97 10.69 -4.35 7.24
CA SER A 97 10.63 -4.91 5.89
C SER A 97 9.95 -3.91 4.98
N ALA A 98 10.72 -3.31 4.07
CA ALA A 98 10.23 -2.28 3.18
C ALA A 98 9.25 -2.88 2.17
N VAL A 99 8.14 -2.17 1.97
CA VAL A 99 7.12 -2.48 0.96
C VAL A 99 7.45 -1.71 -0.32
N GLY A 100 7.34 -2.39 -1.47
CA GLY A 100 7.64 -1.85 -2.78
C GLY A 100 6.73 -2.42 -3.87
N ASN A 101 6.93 -1.95 -5.11
CA ASN A 101 6.20 -2.40 -6.31
C ASN A 101 4.67 -2.45 -6.16
N ILE A 102 4.10 -1.46 -5.46
CA ILE A 102 2.67 -1.39 -5.19
C ILE A 102 1.94 -1.09 -6.50
N THR A 103 1.01 -1.97 -6.87
CA THR A 103 0.09 -1.77 -8.00
C THR A 103 -1.33 -1.80 -7.47
N LEU A 104 -2.07 -0.71 -7.70
CA LEU A 104 -3.49 -0.61 -7.37
C LEU A 104 -4.34 -1.04 -8.57
N GLY A 105 -5.40 -1.77 -8.28
CA GLY A 105 -6.41 -2.22 -9.23
C GLY A 105 -7.72 -1.47 -9.07
N ALA A 106 -8.80 -2.12 -9.50
CA ALA A 106 -10.15 -1.57 -9.41
C ALA A 106 -10.59 -1.31 -7.95
N ASP A 107 -11.60 -0.47 -7.81
CA ASP A 107 -12.30 -0.25 -6.55
C ASP A 107 -12.94 -1.57 -6.07
N ALA A 108 -12.70 -1.91 -4.81
CA ALA A 108 -13.26 -3.06 -4.12
C ALA A 108 -14.41 -2.65 -3.18
N GLY A 109 -14.77 -1.36 -3.15
CA GLY A 109 -15.80 -0.78 -2.31
C GLY A 109 -15.34 -0.55 -0.87
N ASN A 110 -16.13 0.20 -0.10
CA ASN A 110 -15.86 0.51 1.32
C ASN A 110 -14.48 1.16 1.55
N GLY A 111 -14.03 2.01 0.64
CA GLY A 111 -12.73 2.69 0.73
C GLY A 111 -11.53 1.76 0.48
N ARG A 112 -11.74 0.66 -0.25
CA ARG A 112 -10.70 -0.33 -0.57
C ARG A 112 -10.45 -0.40 -2.07
N GLN A 113 -9.19 -0.64 -2.44
CA GLN A 113 -8.82 -1.01 -3.80
C GLN A 113 -8.12 -2.36 -3.78
N TYR A 114 -8.27 -3.15 -4.84
CA TYR A 114 -7.42 -4.33 -5.02
C TYR A 114 -5.97 -3.90 -5.15
N ALA A 115 -5.05 -4.61 -4.51
CA ALA A 115 -3.64 -4.29 -4.57
C ALA A 115 -2.78 -5.55 -4.66
N VAL A 116 -1.66 -5.42 -5.36
CA VAL A 116 -0.51 -6.34 -5.30
C VAL A 116 0.74 -5.52 -4.98
N TRP A 117 1.65 -6.09 -4.22
CA TRP A 117 2.90 -5.41 -3.84
C TRP A 117 3.96 -6.45 -3.51
N THR A 118 5.18 -5.99 -3.29
CA THR A 118 6.28 -6.82 -2.82
C THR A 118 6.81 -6.28 -1.50
N SER A 119 7.48 -7.13 -0.71
CA SER A 119 8.30 -6.66 0.40
C SER A 119 9.57 -7.47 0.53
N GLU A 120 10.61 -6.83 1.05
CA GLU A 120 11.89 -7.47 1.32
C GLU A 120 12.01 -7.68 2.83
N ASP A 121 12.15 -8.94 3.25
CA ASP A 121 12.33 -9.23 4.67
C ASP A 121 13.66 -8.67 5.18
N VAL A 122 13.59 -7.86 6.22
CA VAL A 122 14.76 -7.25 6.88
C VAL A 122 15.73 -8.31 7.43
N ASN A 123 15.24 -9.49 7.78
CA ASN A 123 16.09 -10.59 8.24
C ASN A 123 16.69 -11.43 7.09
N GLY A 124 16.48 -11.02 5.84
CA GLY A 124 17.04 -11.68 4.66
C GLY A 124 16.41 -13.03 4.32
N THR A 125 15.22 -13.35 4.85
CA THR A 125 14.54 -14.62 4.54
C THR A 125 13.95 -14.66 3.13
N GLY A 126 13.86 -13.51 2.46
CA GLY A 126 13.68 -13.40 1.01
C GLY A 126 12.71 -12.28 0.60
N HIS A 127 12.45 -12.26 -0.71
CA HIS A 127 11.47 -11.39 -1.35
C HIS A 127 10.07 -12.01 -1.25
N TYR A 128 9.11 -11.23 -0.79
CA TYR A 128 7.71 -11.60 -0.62
C TYR A 128 6.85 -10.89 -1.67
N SER A 129 5.87 -11.60 -2.19
CA SER A 129 4.88 -11.11 -3.14
C SER A 129 3.51 -11.23 -2.51
N HIS A 130 2.73 -10.17 -2.59
CA HIS A 130 1.48 -10.04 -1.84
C HIS A 130 0.31 -9.76 -2.78
N TYR A 131 -0.87 -10.08 -2.29
CA TYR A 131 -2.13 -9.56 -2.82
C TYR A 131 -3.09 -9.29 -1.68
N GLY A 132 -3.99 -8.33 -1.89
CA GLY A 132 -4.95 -7.94 -0.87
C GLY A 132 -5.61 -6.61 -1.18
N TYR A 133 -5.77 -5.79 -0.15
CA TYR A 133 -6.44 -4.50 -0.27
C TYR A 133 -5.52 -3.36 0.13
N ALA A 134 -5.57 -2.27 -0.65
CA ALA A 134 -5.17 -0.95 -0.20
C ALA A 134 -6.39 -0.26 0.40
N VAL A 135 -6.33 0.11 1.67
CA VAL A 135 -7.42 0.75 2.41
C VAL A 135 -7.05 2.20 2.66
N LEU A 136 -7.91 3.14 2.26
CA LEU A 136 -7.69 4.57 2.48
C LEU A 136 -7.56 4.86 3.97
N ASP A 137 -6.45 5.48 4.37
CA ASP A 137 -6.20 5.89 5.76
C ASP A 137 -7.09 7.09 6.15
N ASP A 138 -7.43 7.95 5.17
CA ASP A 138 -8.38 9.05 5.33
C ASP A 138 -9.56 8.91 4.35
N GLN A 139 -10.67 8.40 4.85
CA GLN A 139 -11.90 8.24 4.07
C GLN A 139 -12.54 9.57 3.65
N ASN A 140 -12.17 10.70 4.27
CA ASN A 140 -12.68 12.03 3.92
C ASN A 140 -11.83 12.71 2.83
N ARG A 141 -10.71 12.09 2.42
CA ARG A 141 -9.86 12.55 1.32
C ARG A 141 -9.66 11.40 0.32
N PRO A 142 -10.72 10.92 -0.35
CA PRO A 142 -10.60 9.90 -1.37
C PRO A 142 -9.71 10.41 -2.50
N ASN A 143 -8.91 9.50 -3.07
CA ASN A 143 -8.04 9.79 -4.20
C ASN A 143 -8.90 10.32 -5.37
N HIS A 144 -8.64 11.56 -5.81
CA HIS A 144 -9.31 12.14 -6.98
C HIS A 144 -8.68 11.50 -8.23
N SER A 145 -9.46 10.65 -8.92
CA SER A 145 -9.13 10.02 -10.20
C SER A 145 -8.96 11.03 -11.33
#